data_AF-A0A7J5JWM2-F1
#
_entry.id   AF-A0A7J5JWM2-F1
#
_cell.length_a   1.000
_cell.length_b   1.000
_cell.length_c   1.000
_cell.angle_alpha   90.00
_cell.angle_beta   90.00
_cell.angle_gamma   90.00
#
_symmetry.space_group_name_H-M   'P 1'
#
loop_
_entity.id
_entity.type
_entity.pdbx_description
1 polymer ?
#
loop_
_entity_poly.entity_id
_entity_poly.type
_entity_poly.pdbx_seq_one_letter_code
_entity_poly.pdbx_strand_id
1 'polypeptide(L)'
;MNKTFLGAFLASVFISFTACSEENLEQDTNPPTEQPGDSTDPDDSGEDQLPEYPTPNRSTVAAFPGAEGAGKLTSGGAGGTVYTVTSLKDDGSEGTLRWAIEKSGKRTIVFAVGGVIPLSKQLQIKNDDITIAGQTAPHPGICLKNYTLRVNANNVIIRFIRSRMGDECKTEDDSMNGYQDSYPGKRNIIIDHCSMSWSTDECASFYGNTDFTMQWCIISESLTNSLHNKGGHGYGGIWGGSPATFHHNLLAHHSNRTPRLCGSRYSNREDMEKADLCNNVIYNWTGEGAYAGEGGSYNIMNNYYKPGPVNAVAKVHCRIFTAYLDDGKNQQAKGVYGKFYVNGNYFETHEKLSNSQKTELANANADNTSSTAFCVKNNEVSTKDLLVSLRFPILDDYSFVQSAQDAYQSVLLYAGASNLRDKIDKRIVKETQEGTFTYTGSNGGTNGLIDTQADVEGWSEYASTTTTQQDSDKDGIPDEWETANGLNPNNGSDGNKYNLSKEYTNLEVYLNSLVNSLYPTNN
;
A
#
# COMPACT_ATOMS: atom_id res chain seq x y z
N MET A 1 39.51 15.04 40.60
CA MET A 1 40.23 16.33 40.56
C MET A 1 39.55 17.21 39.53
N ASN A 2 38.99 18.35 40.00
CA ASN A 2 38.49 19.53 39.28
C ASN A 2 37.36 19.37 38.23
N LYS A 3 36.32 20.21 38.12
CA LYS A 3 35.58 21.21 38.96
C LYS A 3 34.53 21.80 37.97
N THR A 4 33.22 21.57 38.17
CA THR A 4 32.13 22.55 38.46
C THR A 4 31.87 23.72 37.48
N PHE A 5 30.58 23.90 37.13
CA PHE A 5 29.70 25.11 37.07
C PHE A 5 28.68 24.93 35.92
N LEU A 6 27.37 24.66 36.11
CA LEU A 6 26.24 25.38 36.75
C LEU A 6 25.88 26.73 36.10
N GLY A 7 24.65 26.83 35.57
CA GLY A 7 24.01 28.11 35.25
C GLY A 7 22.74 27.98 34.40
N ALA A 8 21.57 27.90 35.05
CA ALA A 8 20.26 28.15 34.45
C ALA A 8 19.89 29.63 34.60
N PHE A 9 19.19 30.23 33.63
CA PHE A 9 18.39 31.45 33.86
C PHE A 9 17.30 31.62 32.78
N LEU A 10 16.04 31.67 33.23
CA LEU A 10 14.89 32.18 32.49
C LEU A 10 14.94 33.72 32.44
N ALA A 11 14.52 34.33 31.33
CA ALA A 11 13.91 35.66 31.35
C ALA A 11 12.99 35.87 30.15
N SER A 12 11.72 36.05 30.45
CA SER A 12 10.64 36.54 29.61
C SER A 12 10.82 38.01 29.28
N VAL A 13 10.49 38.41 28.05
CA VAL A 13 10.39 39.83 27.64
C VAL A 13 9.00 40.08 27.08
N PHE A 14 8.22 40.87 27.82
CA PHE A 14 7.02 41.56 27.38
C PHE A 14 7.43 42.76 26.50
N ILE A 15 6.76 42.96 25.37
CA ILE A 15 6.79 44.23 24.63
C ILE A 15 5.35 44.73 24.51
N SER A 16 5.07 45.80 25.24
CA SER A 16 3.91 46.67 25.12
C SER A 16 4.23 47.81 24.16
N PHE A 17 3.29 48.15 23.28
CA PHE A 17 3.21 49.49 22.68
C PHE A 17 1.75 49.92 22.65
N THR A 18 1.46 51.01 23.36
CA THR A 18 0.19 51.73 23.30
C THR A 18 0.43 53.12 22.75
N ALA A 19 -0.37 53.44 21.72
CA ALA A 19 -1.03 54.70 21.39
C ALA A 19 -0.25 56.04 21.26
N CYS A 20 -0.56 56.75 20.16
CA CYS A 20 -1.12 58.11 20.06
C CYS A 20 -0.98 58.56 18.59
N SER A 21 -1.87 59.31 17.93
CA SER A 21 -3.07 60.07 18.31
C SER A 21 -3.69 60.69 17.04
N GLU A 22 -5.03 60.78 17.01
CA GLU A 22 -5.95 61.88 16.59
C GLU A 22 -5.71 62.60 15.23
N GLU A 23 -6.70 62.97 14.42
CA GLU A 23 -7.91 63.81 14.57
C GLU A 23 -8.70 63.69 13.23
N ASN A 24 -9.98 64.01 13.00
CA ASN A 24 -11.07 64.60 13.77
C ASN A 24 -12.40 64.38 13.00
N LEU A 25 -13.48 64.24 13.78
CA LEU A 25 -14.82 64.87 13.71
C LEU A 25 -15.63 64.85 12.40
N GLU A 26 -16.85 64.29 12.48
CA GLU A 26 -18.06 65.13 12.64
C GLU A 26 -19.22 64.34 13.26
N GLN A 27 -20.04 65.10 13.99
CA GLN A 27 -20.99 64.74 15.03
C GLN A 27 -22.40 64.99 14.50
N ASP A 28 -23.37 64.12 14.77
CA ASP A 28 -24.76 64.57 14.84
C ASP A 28 -25.59 63.75 15.85
N THR A 29 -26.69 64.36 16.25
CA THR A 29 -27.12 64.53 17.64
C THR A 29 -28.40 63.76 18.02
N ASN A 30 -28.44 63.39 19.32
CA ASN A 30 -29.59 63.24 20.22
C ASN A 30 -30.39 61.91 20.38
N PRO A 31 -30.91 61.65 21.61
CA PRO A 31 -31.35 60.34 22.16
C PRO A 31 -32.88 60.34 22.48
N PRO A 32 -33.42 59.56 23.44
CA PRO A 32 -33.46 58.10 23.67
C PRO A 32 -34.91 57.54 23.68
N THR A 33 -35.10 56.22 23.64
CA THR A 33 -36.26 55.58 24.32
C THR A 33 -36.00 54.11 24.61
N GLU A 34 -35.78 53.78 25.89
CA GLU A 34 -36.12 52.46 26.44
C GLU A 34 -37.62 52.44 26.75
N GLN A 35 -38.35 51.39 26.35
CA GLN A 35 -38.97 50.40 27.25
C GLN A 35 -39.77 49.32 26.44
N PRO A 36 -40.24 48.21 27.06
CA PRO A 36 -39.72 46.86 26.86
C PRO A 36 -40.69 45.93 26.11
N GLY A 37 -40.19 44.81 25.61
CA GLY A 37 -41.00 43.79 24.93
C GLY A 37 -40.41 42.40 25.07
N ASP A 38 -40.99 41.66 26.02
CA ASP A 38 -40.92 40.23 26.26
C ASP A 38 -41.02 39.40 24.96
N SER A 39 -40.05 38.50 24.73
CA SER A 39 -40.31 37.22 24.10
C SER A 39 -39.30 36.19 24.60
N THR A 40 -39.79 35.37 25.51
CA THR A 40 -39.32 34.02 25.80
C THR A 40 -39.03 33.26 24.51
N ASP A 41 -37.76 32.91 24.28
CA ASP A 41 -37.42 31.72 23.52
C ASP A 41 -36.64 30.77 24.46
N PRO A 42 -37.31 29.78 25.06
CA PRO A 42 -36.67 28.79 25.90
C PRO A 42 -36.21 27.62 25.01
N ASP A 43 -35.21 27.85 24.14
CA ASP A 43 -34.55 26.75 23.43
C ASP A 43 -33.13 27.09 22.92
N ASP A 44 -32.42 28.01 23.58
CA ASP A 44 -30.96 28.12 23.41
C ASP A 44 -30.25 27.17 24.38
N SER A 45 -30.49 25.87 24.22
CA SER A 45 -29.48 24.88 24.59
C SER A 45 -28.46 24.86 23.46
N GLY A 46 -27.48 25.76 23.54
CA GLY A 46 -26.32 25.80 22.65
C GLY A 46 -25.47 24.53 22.80
N GLU A 47 -25.97 23.40 22.30
CA GLU A 47 -25.12 22.31 21.85
C GLU A 47 -24.43 22.82 20.58
N ASP A 48 -23.11 22.99 20.67
CA ASP A 48 -22.25 23.32 19.53
C ASP A 48 -22.46 22.30 18.40
N GLN A 49 -23.42 22.55 17.51
CA GLN A 49 -23.64 21.71 16.33
C GLN A 49 -22.38 21.74 15.47
N LEU A 50 -21.84 20.56 15.17
CA LEU A 50 -20.70 20.45 14.26
C LEU A 50 -21.05 21.13 12.92
N PRO A 51 -20.11 21.86 12.31
CA PRO A 51 -20.34 22.49 11.02
C PRO A 51 -20.70 21.44 9.97
N GLU A 52 -21.52 21.78 8.97
CA GLU A 52 -21.81 20.88 7.84
C GLU A 52 -21.15 21.41 6.58
N TYR A 53 -20.13 20.71 6.09
CA TYR A 53 -19.44 21.06 4.86
C TYR A 53 -20.12 20.41 3.64
N PRO A 54 -20.08 21.06 2.46
CA PRO A 54 -20.59 20.44 1.24
C PRO A 54 -19.74 19.21 0.87
N THR A 55 -20.35 18.23 0.21
CA THR A 55 -19.62 17.07 -0.33
C THR A 55 -18.48 17.54 -1.26
N PRO A 56 -17.22 17.18 -0.97
CA PRO A 56 -16.09 17.65 -1.74
C PRO A 56 -16.02 16.97 -3.12
N ASN A 57 -15.31 17.60 -4.04
CA ASN A 57 -14.92 16.94 -5.29
C ASN A 57 -13.81 15.91 -5.00
N ARG A 58 -14.18 14.63 -4.92
CA ARG A 58 -13.24 13.53 -4.63
C ARG A 58 -12.20 13.27 -5.73
N SER A 59 -12.27 13.93 -6.88
CA SER A 59 -11.21 13.88 -7.91
C SER A 59 -10.00 14.75 -7.59
N THR A 60 -10.00 15.49 -6.47
CA THR A 60 -8.86 16.32 -6.05
C THR A 60 -8.43 16.05 -4.61
N VAL A 61 -9.07 15.09 -3.94
CA VAL A 61 -8.83 14.73 -2.55
C VAL A 61 -8.19 13.35 -2.53
N ALA A 62 -7.10 13.19 -1.78
CA ALA A 62 -6.48 11.89 -1.60
C ALA A 62 -7.47 10.88 -1.00
N ALA A 63 -7.29 9.59 -1.27
CA ALA A 63 -8.16 8.51 -0.81
C ALA A 63 -8.21 8.47 0.73
N PHE A 64 -7.08 8.79 1.34
CA PHE A 64 -6.84 8.94 2.77
C PHE A 64 -5.51 9.70 2.96
N PRO A 65 -5.24 10.28 4.13
CA PRO A 65 -3.92 10.83 4.44
C PRO A 65 -2.82 9.78 4.25
N GLY A 66 -1.84 10.05 3.38
CA GLY A 66 -0.77 9.11 3.02
C GLY A 66 -1.06 8.26 1.77
N ALA A 67 -2.20 8.41 1.11
CA ALA A 67 -2.43 7.85 -0.22
C ALA A 67 -1.64 8.65 -1.27
N GLU A 68 -0.71 7.99 -1.95
CA GLU A 68 0.18 8.59 -2.95
C GLU A 68 0.13 7.81 -4.26
N GLY A 69 0.88 8.25 -5.27
CA GLY A 69 0.91 7.57 -6.56
C GLY A 69 -0.31 7.78 -7.46
N ALA A 70 -0.36 7.02 -8.55
CA ALA A 70 -1.38 7.14 -9.60
C ALA A 70 -2.82 6.87 -9.12
N GLY A 71 -3.00 6.02 -8.11
CA GLY A 71 -4.30 5.66 -7.55
C GLY A 71 -4.75 6.57 -6.40
N LYS A 72 -3.99 7.61 -6.06
CA LYS A 72 -4.20 8.39 -4.83
C LYS A 72 -5.55 9.07 -4.71
N LEU A 73 -6.25 9.32 -5.82
CA LEU A 73 -7.56 10.00 -5.84
C LEU A 73 -8.74 9.02 -5.81
N THR A 74 -8.50 7.74 -5.52
CA THR A 74 -9.54 6.72 -5.41
C THR A 74 -10.48 7.04 -4.26
N SER A 75 -11.79 7.08 -4.52
CA SER A 75 -12.80 7.41 -3.50
C SER A 75 -13.38 6.18 -2.79
N GLY A 76 -13.22 4.99 -3.38
CA GLY A 76 -13.71 3.73 -2.84
C GLY A 76 -15.21 3.79 -2.51
N GLY A 77 -15.55 3.37 -1.29
CA GLY A 77 -16.90 3.33 -0.76
C GLY A 77 -17.42 4.61 -0.09
N ALA A 78 -16.70 5.74 -0.17
CA ALA A 78 -17.04 6.97 0.56
C ALA A 78 -18.48 7.45 0.28
N GLY A 79 -19.21 7.79 1.35
CA GLY A 79 -20.62 8.21 1.29
C GLY A 79 -21.60 7.06 0.98
N GLY A 80 -21.13 5.80 1.03
CA GLY A 80 -21.88 4.61 0.68
C GLY A 80 -22.53 3.90 1.85
N THR A 81 -23.01 2.69 1.60
CA THR A 81 -23.54 1.79 2.64
C THR A 81 -22.40 1.10 3.39
N VAL A 82 -22.55 0.96 4.70
CA VAL A 82 -21.58 0.25 5.53
C VAL A 82 -22.03 -1.20 5.73
N TYR A 83 -21.11 -2.13 5.54
CA TYR A 83 -21.34 -3.55 5.80
C TYR A 83 -20.33 -4.06 6.82
N THR A 84 -20.85 -4.45 7.99
CA THR A 84 -20.03 -4.98 9.08
C THR A 84 -19.89 -6.49 8.97
N VAL A 85 -18.65 -6.97 8.84
CA VAL A 85 -18.32 -8.39 8.91
C VAL A 85 -18.34 -8.84 10.37
N THR A 86 -19.22 -9.78 10.68
CA THR A 86 -19.46 -10.34 12.04
C THR A 86 -19.17 -11.84 12.09
N SER A 87 -18.80 -12.45 10.96
CA SER A 87 -18.53 -13.88 10.84
C SER A 87 -17.30 -14.14 9.96
N LEU A 88 -16.42 -15.03 10.42
CA LEU A 88 -15.23 -15.47 9.69
C LEU A 88 -15.52 -16.59 8.67
N LYS A 89 -16.80 -16.96 8.49
CA LYS A 89 -17.19 -17.96 7.48
C LYS A 89 -17.08 -17.39 6.06
N ASP A 90 -16.98 -18.29 5.08
CA ASP A 90 -17.01 -17.97 3.66
C ASP A 90 -18.17 -18.68 2.92
N ASP A 91 -19.37 -18.60 3.49
CA ASP A 91 -20.57 -19.28 2.96
C ASP A 91 -21.54 -18.33 2.21
N GLY A 92 -21.21 -17.04 2.12
CA GLY A 92 -22.04 -16.02 1.48
C GLY A 92 -23.27 -15.59 2.29
N SER A 93 -23.39 -16.04 3.55
CA SER A 93 -24.42 -15.55 4.46
C SER A 93 -24.13 -14.11 4.93
N GLU A 94 -25.18 -13.39 5.32
CA GLU A 94 -25.06 -12.04 5.86
C GLU A 94 -24.11 -11.98 7.06
N GLY A 95 -23.29 -10.93 7.12
CA GLY A 95 -22.20 -10.79 8.09
C GLY A 95 -20.89 -11.46 7.70
N THR A 96 -20.81 -12.18 6.57
CA THR A 96 -19.53 -12.66 6.01
C THR A 96 -18.88 -11.65 5.08
N LEU A 97 -17.54 -11.70 4.94
CA LEU A 97 -16.81 -10.86 4.00
C LEU A 97 -17.28 -11.07 2.54
N ARG A 98 -17.51 -12.33 2.14
CA ARG A 98 -18.00 -12.63 0.79
C ARG A 98 -19.33 -11.96 0.49
N TRP A 99 -20.28 -12.06 1.42
CA TRP A 99 -21.59 -11.43 1.27
C TRP A 99 -21.47 -9.92 1.09
N ALA A 100 -20.62 -9.26 1.89
CA ALA A 100 -20.40 -7.81 1.81
C ALA A 100 -19.72 -7.39 0.49
N ILE A 101 -18.73 -8.14 0.02
CA ILE A 101 -18.05 -7.89 -1.27
C ILE A 101 -19.01 -8.03 -2.45
N GLU A 102 -19.92 -9.00 -2.40
CA GLU A 102 -20.89 -9.29 -3.48
C GLU A 102 -22.03 -8.27 -3.57
N LYS A 103 -22.17 -7.36 -2.58
CA LYS A 103 -23.09 -6.23 -2.68
C LYS A 103 -22.69 -5.26 -3.79
N SER A 104 -23.67 -4.52 -4.28
CA SER A 104 -23.52 -3.49 -5.31
C SER A 104 -23.71 -2.10 -4.71
N GLY A 105 -23.27 -1.07 -5.43
CA GLY A 105 -23.28 0.30 -4.95
C GLY A 105 -22.04 0.63 -4.10
N LYS A 106 -21.87 1.94 -3.86
CA LYS A 106 -20.80 2.46 -2.99
C LYS A 106 -20.89 1.81 -1.63
N ARG A 107 -19.80 1.19 -1.18
CA ARG A 107 -19.81 0.49 0.10
C ARG A 107 -18.48 0.46 0.82
N THR A 108 -18.53 0.57 2.13
CA THR A 108 -17.39 0.39 3.01
C THR A 108 -17.60 -0.86 3.85
N ILE A 109 -16.65 -1.77 3.81
CA ILE A 109 -16.64 -2.99 4.59
C ILE A 109 -15.76 -2.75 5.82
N VAL A 110 -16.38 -2.88 6.99
CA VAL A 110 -15.73 -2.83 8.31
C VAL A 110 -15.85 -4.20 8.98
N PHE A 111 -15.07 -4.41 10.04
CA PHE A 111 -14.92 -5.70 10.71
C PHE A 111 -15.19 -5.59 12.20
N ALA A 112 -16.17 -6.34 12.68
CA ALA A 112 -16.42 -6.57 14.11
C ALA A 112 -15.74 -7.86 14.60
N VAL A 113 -15.12 -8.64 13.72
CA VAL A 113 -14.38 -9.86 14.06
C VAL A 113 -12.97 -9.84 13.49
N GLY A 114 -12.05 -10.52 14.15
CA GLY A 114 -10.66 -10.75 13.72
C GLY A 114 -10.37 -12.24 13.68
N GLY A 115 -9.48 -12.68 12.78
CA GLY A 115 -9.08 -14.08 12.63
C GLY A 115 -8.88 -14.49 11.17
N VAL A 116 -8.80 -15.81 10.97
CA VAL A 116 -8.68 -16.40 9.62
C VAL A 116 -10.05 -16.59 8.98
N ILE A 117 -10.18 -16.15 7.74
CA ILE A 117 -11.30 -16.48 6.84
C ILE A 117 -10.78 -17.54 5.84
N PRO A 118 -11.08 -18.83 6.05
CA PRO A 118 -10.73 -19.88 5.09
C PRO A 118 -11.68 -19.77 3.91
N LEU A 119 -11.18 -19.29 2.78
CA LEU A 119 -11.98 -19.18 1.57
C LEU A 119 -12.34 -20.57 1.05
N SER A 120 -13.56 -20.68 0.49
CA SER A 120 -14.09 -21.87 -0.16
C SER A 120 -13.78 -21.90 -1.66
N LYS A 121 -13.50 -20.73 -2.24
CA LYS A 121 -13.13 -20.48 -3.64
C LYS A 121 -12.57 -19.05 -3.76
N GLN A 122 -12.03 -18.70 -4.92
CA GLN A 122 -11.57 -17.33 -5.22
C GLN A 122 -12.62 -16.29 -4.76
N LEU A 123 -12.16 -15.31 -3.98
CA LEU A 123 -12.97 -14.20 -3.52
C LEU A 123 -12.77 -13.05 -4.50
N GLN A 124 -13.80 -12.71 -5.26
CA GLN A 124 -13.67 -11.77 -6.37
C GLN A 124 -14.50 -10.51 -6.14
N ILE A 125 -13.83 -9.36 -6.17
CA ILE A 125 -14.47 -8.04 -6.17
C ILE A 125 -14.89 -7.73 -7.60
N LYS A 126 -16.20 -7.81 -7.89
CA LYS A 126 -16.76 -7.58 -9.24
C LYS A 126 -17.59 -6.30 -9.36
N ASN A 127 -18.09 -5.79 -8.24
CA ASN A 127 -18.88 -4.57 -8.21
C ASN A 127 -17.99 -3.41 -7.76
N ASP A 128 -18.06 -2.32 -8.51
CA ASP A 128 -17.31 -1.08 -8.32
C ASP A 128 -17.60 -0.41 -6.96
N ASP A 129 -16.81 0.61 -6.64
CA ASP A 129 -17.00 1.52 -5.50
C ASP A 129 -16.99 0.83 -4.13
N ILE A 130 -15.81 0.33 -3.73
CA ILE A 130 -15.65 -0.44 -2.49
C ILE A 130 -14.41 -0.03 -1.72
N THR A 131 -14.57 0.13 -0.41
CA THR A 131 -13.46 0.19 0.57
C THR A 131 -13.51 -1.05 1.45
N ILE A 132 -12.39 -1.77 1.57
CA ILE A 132 -12.19 -2.82 2.59
C ILE A 132 -11.25 -2.24 3.64
N ALA A 133 -11.80 -1.90 4.81
CA ALA A 133 -11.09 -1.23 5.89
C ALA A 133 -10.62 -2.24 6.95
N GLY A 134 -9.57 -3.01 6.64
CA GLY A 134 -9.04 -4.04 7.53
C GLY A 134 -8.54 -3.52 8.88
N GLN A 135 -8.24 -2.22 9.00
CA GLN A 135 -7.78 -1.61 10.24
C GLN A 135 -8.83 -1.56 11.35
N THR A 136 -10.12 -1.75 11.05
CA THR A 136 -11.16 -1.82 12.08
C THR A 136 -11.22 -3.18 12.78
N ALA A 137 -10.62 -4.22 12.20
CA ALA A 137 -10.71 -5.56 12.74
C ALA A 137 -9.98 -5.63 14.10
N PRO A 138 -10.57 -6.24 15.15
CA PRO A 138 -9.88 -6.47 16.40
C PRO A 138 -8.66 -7.38 16.18
N HIS A 139 -7.68 -7.30 17.09
CA HIS A 139 -6.52 -8.21 17.06
C HIS A 139 -6.98 -9.67 16.93
N PRO A 140 -6.44 -10.48 16.00
CA PRO A 140 -5.20 -10.28 15.23
C PRO A 140 -5.36 -9.59 13.85
N GLY A 141 -6.52 -9.03 13.55
CA GLY A 141 -6.89 -8.55 12.22
C GLY A 141 -7.40 -9.67 11.32
N ILE A 142 -7.51 -9.42 10.01
CA ILE A 142 -8.06 -10.39 9.05
C ILE A 142 -6.96 -11.04 8.23
N CYS A 143 -6.99 -12.37 8.16
CA CYS A 143 -6.15 -13.16 7.27
C CYS A 143 -7.00 -14.06 6.36
N LEU A 144 -6.88 -13.89 5.06
CA LEU A 144 -7.50 -14.75 4.05
C LEU A 144 -6.60 -15.95 3.80
N LYS A 145 -7.22 -17.14 3.74
CA LYS A 145 -6.56 -18.43 3.52
C LYS A 145 -7.20 -19.18 2.34
N ASN A 146 -6.48 -20.14 1.78
CA ASN A 146 -6.89 -21.15 0.79
C ASN A 146 -6.98 -20.68 -0.66
N TYR A 147 -7.56 -19.51 -0.93
CA TYR A 147 -7.77 -19.03 -2.29
C TYR A 147 -7.44 -17.54 -2.43
N THR A 148 -7.32 -17.12 -3.68
CA THR A 148 -6.97 -15.76 -4.06
C THR A 148 -8.06 -14.74 -3.75
N LEU A 149 -7.65 -13.54 -3.33
CA LEU A 149 -8.46 -12.33 -3.44
C LEU A 149 -8.19 -11.67 -4.80
N ARG A 150 -9.21 -11.60 -5.65
CA ARG A 150 -9.12 -11.02 -6.99
C ARG A 150 -9.88 -9.70 -7.09
N VAL A 151 -9.17 -8.63 -7.45
CA VAL A 151 -9.74 -7.32 -7.76
C VAL A 151 -10.12 -7.27 -9.23
N ASN A 152 -11.41 -7.14 -9.53
CA ASN A 152 -11.93 -7.05 -10.90
C ASN A 152 -13.02 -5.98 -11.04
N ALA A 153 -12.83 -4.86 -10.36
CA ALA A 153 -13.76 -3.74 -10.27
C ALA A 153 -13.00 -2.41 -10.30
N ASN A 154 -13.71 -1.32 -10.57
CA ASN A 154 -13.17 0.04 -10.52
C ASN A 154 -13.42 0.67 -9.14
N ASN A 155 -12.63 1.70 -8.80
CA ASN A 155 -12.78 2.50 -7.58
C ASN A 155 -12.73 1.63 -6.31
N VAL A 156 -11.57 1.02 -6.08
CA VAL A 156 -11.34 0.02 -5.04
C VAL A 156 -10.24 0.47 -4.08
N ILE A 157 -10.54 0.49 -2.78
CA ILE A 157 -9.56 0.69 -1.70
C ILE A 157 -9.50 -0.60 -0.88
N ILE A 158 -8.30 -1.15 -0.68
CA ILE A 158 -8.08 -2.29 0.23
C ILE A 158 -6.94 -1.94 1.16
N ARG A 159 -7.19 -2.01 2.48
CA ARG A 159 -6.21 -1.66 3.50
C ARG A 159 -6.12 -2.68 4.63
N PHE A 160 -4.91 -2.91 5.16
CA PHE A 160 -4.65 -3.64 6.41
C PHE A 160 -5.24 -5.06 6.51
N ILE A 161 -5.35 -5.77 5.39
CA ILE A 161 -5.69 -7.20 5.37
C ILE A 161 -4.50 -8.04 4.93
N ARG A 162 -4.56 -9.34 5.23
CA ARG A 162 -3.54 -10.30 4.81
C ARG A 162 -4.16 -11.31 3.86
N SER A 163 -3.47 -11.64 2.78
CA SER A 163 -3.78 -12.77 1.92
C SER A 163 -2.63 -13.77 1.96
N ARG A 164 -2.87 -14.91 2.62
CA ARG A 164 -1.90 -15.99 2.78
C ARG A 164 -2.54 -17.27 2.25
N MET A 165 -2.44 -17.49 0.95
CA MET A 165 -3.22 -18.51 0.24
C MET A 165 -2.86 -19.92 0.69
N GLY A 166 -1.58 -20.27 0.65
CA GLY A 166 -1.08 -21.61 0.91
C GLY A 166 -1.45 -22.62 -0.19
N ASP A 167 -0.98 -23.84 -0.03
CA ASP A 167 -1.09 -24.91 -1.03
C ASP A 167 -2.02 -26.07 -0.61
N GLU A 168 -2.76 -25.94 0.50
CA GLU A 168 -3.66 -26.97 1.04
C GLU A 168 -4.79 -27.30 0.05
N CYS A 169 -5.35 -26.30 -0.62
CA CYS A 169 -6.44 -26.45 -1.59
C CYS A 169 -6.00 -26.82 -3.00
N LYS A 170 -4.71 -27.09 -3.22
CA LYS A 170 -4.15 -27.54 -4.50
C LYS A 170 -4.49 -26.65 -5.70
N THR A 171 -4.53 -25.34 -5.47
CA THR A 171 -4.80 -24.33 -6.50
C THR A 171 -3.49 -23.65 -6.92
N GLU A 172 -3.28 -23.47 -8.23
CA GLU A 172 -2.22 -22.66 -8.84
C GLU A 172 -2.79 -21.27 -9.12
N ASP A 173 -2.46 -20.29 -8.27
CA ASP A 173 -2.90 -18.89 -8.40
C ASP A 173 -2.06 -17.98 -7.50
N ASP A 174 -2.36 -16.69 -7.54
CA ASP A 174 -1.74 -15.68 -6.71
C ASP A 174 -2.37 -15.60 -5.32
N SER A 175 -1.66 -15.01 -4.35
CA SER A 175 -2.31 -14.69 -3.07
C SER A 175 -3.32 -13.55 -3.24
N MET A 176 -2.97 -12.51 -4.01
CA MET A 176 -3.86 -11.42 -4.37
C MET A 176 -3.52 -10.93 -5.78
N ASN A 177 -4.53 -10.71 -6.62
CA ASN A 177 -4.29 -10.20 -7.97
C ASN A 177 -5.37 -9.24 -8.46
N GLY A 178 -5.06 -8.55 -9.55
CA GLY A 178 -5.99 -7.64 -10.21
C GLY A 178 -5.62 -7.36 -11.66
N TYR A 179 -5.14 -8.38 -12.38
CA TYR A 179 -4.62 -8.19 -13.73
C TYR A 179 -5.69 -8.06 -14.82
N GLN A 180 -5.33 -7.35 -15.89
CA GLN A 180 -6.15 -7.12 -17.08
C GLN A 180 -5.33 -7.40 -18.34
N ASP A 181 -5.98 -7.90 -19.38
CA ASP A 181 -5.38 -8.25 -20.67
C ASP A 181 -5.55 -7.16 -21.75
N SER A 182 -6.26 -6.08 -21.42
CA SER A 182 -6.65 -5.03 -22.34
C SER A 182 -6.66 -3.66 -21.67
N TYR A 183 -6.30 -2.62 -22.42
CA TYR A 183 -6.35 -1.23 -21.98
C TYR A 183 -7.79 -0.66 -22.17
N PRO A 184 -8.34 0.15 -21.23
CA PRO A 184 -7.71 0.70 -20.02
C PRO A 184 -7.77 -0.21 -18.78
N GLY A 185 -8.31 -1.43 -18.90
CA GLY A 185 -8.49 -2.33 -17.77
C GLY A 185 -9.42 -1.78 -16.70
N LYS A 186 -9.11 -2.06 -15.42
CA LYS A 186 -9.83 -1.49 -14.27
C LYS A 186 -9.10 -0.24 -13.78
N ARG A 187 -9.85 0.70 -13.21
CA ARG A 187 -9.31 2.00 -12.82
C ARG A 187 -9.58 2.41 -11.38
N ASN A 188 -8.75 3.33 -10.86
CA ASN A 188 -8.85 3.89 -9.52
C ASN A 188 -8.77 2.79 -8.46
N ILE A 189 -7.58 2.25 -8.27
CA ILE A 189 -7.37 1.15 -7.33
C ILE A 189 -6.17 1.48 -6.45
N ILE A 190 -6.36 1.38 -5.13
CA ILE A 190 -5.27 1.47 -4.17
C ILE A 190 -5.27 0.25 -3.25
N ILE A 191 -4.12 -0.42 -3.20
CA ILE A 191 -3.79 -1.49 -2.27
C ILE A 191 -2.74 -0.93 -1.32
N ASP A 192 -3.10 -0.76 -0.05
CA ASP A 192 -2.25 -0.08 0.93
C ASP A 192 -2.11 -0.94 2.20
N HIS A 193 -0.90 -1.07 2.74
CA HIS A 193 -0.68 -1.76 4.01
C HIS A 193 -1.22 -3.20 4.06
N CYS A 194 -1.18 -3.92 2.95
CA CYS A 194 -1.59 -5.34 2.89
C CYS A 194 -0.37 -6.27 2.96
N SER A 195 -0.58 -7.49 3.45
CA SER A 195 0.47 -8.53 3.44
C SER A 195 0.04 -9.69 2.53
N MET A 196 0.88 -10.06 1.57
CA MET A 196 0.62 -11.08 0.54
C MET A 196 1.70 -12.16 0.60
N SER A 197 1.32 -13.43 0.81
CA SER A 197 2.28 -14.53 0.93
C SER A 197 1.74 -15.89 0.51
N TRP A 198 2.65 -16.86 0.42
CA TRP A 198 2.36 -18.29 0.25
C TRP A 198 1.52 -18.59 -0.99
N SER A 199 1.80 -17.88 -2.09
CA SER A 199 1.25 -18.17 -3.40
C SER A 199 1.91 -19.42 -4.00
N THR A 200 1.17 -20.08 -4.89
CA THR A 200 1.71 -21.19 -5.70
C THR A 200 2.10 -20.72 -7.11
N ASP A 201 1.63 -19.54 -7.55
CA ASP A 201 2.13 -18.79 -8.71
C ASP A 201 2.83 -17.50 -8.21
N GLU A 202 2.24 -16.30 -8.36
CA GLU A 202 2.80 -15.05 -7.83
C GLU A 202 2.18 -14.59 -6.49
N CYS A 203 2.91 -13.88 -5.63
CA CYS A 203 2.26 -13.31 -4.45
C CYS A 203 1.28 -12.19 -4.82
N ALA A 204 1.68 -11.27 -5.72
CA ALA A 204 0.91 -10.07 -6.02
C ALA A 204 1.04 -9.59 -7.48
N SER A 205 0.14 -10.03 -8.36
CA SER A 205 0.09 -9.55 -9.76
C SER A 205 -1.00 -8.52 -10.04
N PHE A 206 -0.57 -7.32 -10.38
CA PHE A 206 -1.42 -6.19 -10.76
C PHE A 206 -0.84 -5.51 -11.98
N TYR A 207 -1.47 -5.72 -13.13
CA TYR A 207 -1.04 -5.15 -14.41
C TYR A 207 -2.24 -4.88 -15.32
N GLY A 208 -2.04 -3.99 -16.29
CA GLY A 208 -3.09 -3.60 -17.23
C GLY A 208 -4.19 -2.72 -16.63
N ASN A 209 -4.02 -2.22 -15.40
CA ASN A 209 -4.94 -1.28 -14.76
C ASN A 209 -4.58 0.18 -15.09
N THR A 210 -5.52 1.08 -14.88
CA THR A 210 -5.36 2.54 -15.00
C THR A 210 -5.47 3.18 -13.62
N ASP A 211 -4.71 4.22 -13.31
CA ASP A 211 -4.76 4.91 -12.01
C ASP A 211 -4.64 3.92 -10.82
N PHE A 212 -3.57 3.12 -10.84
CA PHE A 212 -3.33 2.06 -9.86
C PHE A 212 -2.20 2.43 -8.89
N THR A 213 -2.36 2.13 -7.60
CA THR A 213 -1.27 2.18 -6.64
C THR A 213 -1.23 0.95 -5.74
N MET A 214 -0.02 0.40 -5.56
CA MET A 214 0.29 -0.52 -4.47
C MET A 214 1.36 0.11 -3.59
N GLN A 215 1.02 0.37 -2.34
CA GLN A 215 1.89 1.07 -1.41
C GLN A 215 1.99 0.41 -0.04
N TRP A 216 3.16 0.49 0.58
CA TRP A 216 3.35 0.03 1.96
C TRP A 216 2.94 -1.43 2.19
N CYS A 217 3.00 -2.29 1.17
CA CYS A 217 2.65 -3.70 1.31
C CYS A 217 3.87 -4.56 1.66
N ILE A 218 3.65 -5.69 2.35
CA ILE A 218 4.62 -6.78 2.45
C ILE A 218 4.22 -7.86 1.47
N ILE A 219 5.15 -8.26 0.61
CA ILE A 219 5.00 -9.33 -0.38
C ILE A 219 6.14 -10.29 -0.07
N SER A 220 5.81 -11.48 0.41
CA SER A 220 6.85 -12.37 0.94
C SER A 220 6.54 -13.83 0.76
N GLU A 221 7.58 -14.65 0.70
CA GLU A 221 7.48 -16.11 0.80
C GLU A 221 6.48 -16.73 -0.19
N SER A 222 6.68 -16.46 -1.47
CA SER A 222 6.07 -17.30 -2.52
C SER A 222 6.60 -18.73 -2.42
N LEU A 223 5.75 -19.73 -2.65
CA LEU A 223 6.13 -21.14 -2.46
C LEU A 223 6.97 -21.65 -3.63
N THR A 224 8.23 -21.95 -3.38
CA THR A 224 9.25 -22.19 -4.41
C THR A 224 9.03 -23.50 -5.15
N ASN A 225 9.08 -24.65 -4.48
CA ASN A 225 8.87 -25.96 -5.08
C ASN A 225 7.56 -26.58 -4.60
N SER A 226 6.45 -25.91 -4.91
CA SER A 226 5.10 -26.35 -4.55
C SER A 226 4.41 -27.05 -5.74
N LEU A 227 3.20 -26.61 -6.09
CA LEU A 227 2.29 -27.33 -6.98
C LEU A 227 2.29 -26.85 -8.44
N HIS A 228 3.05 -25.81 -8.76
CA HIS A 228 3.01 -25.17 -10.06
C HIS A 228 3.43 -26.15 -11.18
N ASN A 229 2.65 -26.24 -12.26
CA ASN A 229 2.82 -27.21 -13.34
C ASN A 229 4.20 -27.18 -14.04
N LYS A 230 4.86 -26.00 -14.08
CA LYS A 230 6.22 -25.79 -14.61
C LYS A 230 7.36 -26.18 -13.64
N GLY A 231 7.05 -26.71 -12.45
CA GLY A 231 8.03 -26.96 -11.40
C GLY A 231 8.25 -25.73 -10.50
N GLY A 232 9.49 -25.45 -10.12
CA GLY A 232 9.79 -24.35 -9.19
C GLY A 232 9.26 -22.98 -9.65
N HIS A 233 8.36 -22.37 -8.87
CA HIS A 233 7.59 -21.17 -9.25
C HIS A 233 7.24 -20.23 -8.08
N GLY A 234 8.12 -20.08 -7.10
CA GLY A 234 7.89 -19.12 -6.01
C GLY A 234 8.20 -17.70 -6.45
N TYR A 235 7.23 -16.98 -7.03
CA TYR A 235 7.44 -15.66 -7.63
C TYR A 235 6.76 -14.51 -6.87
N GLY A 236 7.37 -13.32 -6.90
CA GLY A 236 6.87 -12.13 -6.20
C GLY A 236 5.62 -11.53 -6.85
N GLY A 237 5.71 -11.09 -8.10
CA GLY A 237 4.58 -10.47 -8.80
C GLY A 237 4.86 -10.04 -10.24
N ILE A 238 3.78 -9.93 -11.03
CA ILE A 238 3.79 -9.21 -12.31
C ILE A 238 3.15 -7.84 -12.12
N TRP A 239 3.87 -6.77 -12.42
CA TRP A 239 3.43 -5.38 -12.21
C TRP A 239 3.35 -4.62 -13.53
N GLY A 240 2.39 -3.69 -13.66
CA GLY A 240 2.23 -2.84 -14.84
C GLY A 240 0.96 -1.99 -14.78
N GLY A 241 0.65 -1.27 -15.85
CA GLY A 241 -0.53 -0.40 -15.92
C GLY A 241 -0.23 1.00 -16.45
N SER A 242 -1.24 1.88 -16.41
CA SER A 242 -1.26 3.14 -17.16
C SER A 242 -2.17 4.21 -16.53
N PRO A 243 -1.65 5.17 -15.75
CA PRO A 243 -0.41 5.05 -14.99
C PRO A 243 -0.58 4.08 -13.82
N ALA A 244 0.53 3.48 -13.39
CA ALA A 244 0.58 2.64 -12.19
C ALA A 244 1.80 2.99 -11.32
N THR A 245 1.62 3.02 -10.01
CA THR A 245 2.70 3.30 -9.05
C THR A 245 2.83 2.16 -8.05
N PHE A 246 4.04 1.65 -7.90
CA PHE A 246 4.38 0.64 -6.89
C PHE A 246 5.47 1.24 -6.01
N HIS A 247 5.12 1.59 -4.77
CA HIS A 247 6.08 2.24 -3.89
C HIS A 247 6.09 1.77 -2.45
N HIS A 248 7.26 1.86 -1.82
CA HIS A 248 7.41 1.55 -0.40
C HIS A 248 6.91 0.13 -0.03
N ASN A 249 6.97 -0.82 -0.96
CA ASN A 249 6.64 -2.21 -0.69
C ASN A 249 7.89 -2.98 -0.29
N LEU A 250 7.75 -3.98 0.60
CA LEU A 250 8.78 -4.96 0.90
C LEU A 250 8.53 -6.23 0.09
N LEU A 251 9.49 -6.63 -0.73
CA LEU A 251 9.51 -7.90 -1.45
C LEU A 251 10.60 -8.77 -0.84
N ALA A 252 10.24 -9.90 -0.21
CA ALA A 252 11.18 -10.69 0.57
C ALA A 252 11.05 -12.20 0.32
N HIS A 253 12.19 -12.89 0.17
CA HIS A 253 12.24 -14.35 0.06
C HIS A 253 11.49 -14.91 -1.16
N HIS A 254 11.75 -14.34 -2.33
CA HIS A 254 11.19 -14.80 -3.60
C HIS A 254 12.24 -15.45 -4.48
N SER A 255 11.88 -16.53 -5.18
CA SER A 255 12.80 -17.13 -6.14
C SER A 255 12.94 -16.29 -7.41
N ASN A 256 11.94 -15.49 -7.80
CA ASN A 256 12.01 -14.63 -8.99
C ASN A 256 10.88 -13.58 -8.99
N ARG A 257 10.80 -12.78 -10.05
CA ARG A 257 9.77 -11.75 -10.31
C ARG A 257 9.62 -10.78 -9.14
N THR A 258 10.67 -10.02 -8.86
CA THR A 258 10.69 -9.01 -7.80
C THR A 258 10.76 -7.55 -8.29
N PRO A 259 9.88 -7.07 -9.19
CA PRO A 259 8.82 -7.74 -9.96
C PRO A 259 9.25 -8.18 -11.38
N ARG A 260 8.37 -8.89 -12.10
CA ARG A 260 8.35 -8.87 -13.58
C ARG A 260 7.48 -7.69 -14.04
N LEU A 261 7.96 -6.85 -14.95
CA LEU A 261 7.12 -5.83 -15.57
C LEU A 261 6.31 -6.43 -16.72
N CYS A 262 5.00 -6.17 -16.71
CA CYS A 262 4.06 -6.73 -17.67
C CYS A 262 4.47 -6.40 -19.10
N GLY A 263 4.83 -5.14 -19.36
CA GLY A 263 4.93 -4.62 -20.71
C GLY A 263 3.56 -4.34 -21.29
N SER A 264 3.54 -3.76 -22.48
CA SER A 264 2.34 -3.62 -23.31
C SER A 264 2.05 -4.87 -24.15
N ARG A 265 2.71 -6.01 -23.88
CA ARG A 265 2.56 -7.27 -24.65
C ARG A 265 1.11 -7.76 -24.84
N TYR A 266 0.23 -7.46 -23.88
CA TYR A 266 -1.19 -7.80 -23.94
C TYR A 266 -2.04 -6.68 -24.53
N SER A 267 -1.81 -5.42 -24.13
CA SER A 267 -2.61 -4.29 -24.61
C SER A 267 -2.27 -3.84 -26.03
N ASN A 268 -1.05 -4.16 -26.50
CA ASN A 268 -0.43 -3.59 -27.70
C ASN A 268 -0.47 -2.06 -27.74
N ARG A 269 -0.34 -1.43 -26.57
CA ARG A 269 -0.35 0.03 -26.36
C ARG A 269 0.88 0.47 -25.57
N GLU A 270 2.03 0.43 -26.21
CA GLU A 270 3.31 0.87 -25.64
C GLU A 270 3.30 2.34 -25.20
N ASP A 271 2.44 3.16 -25.81
CA ASP A 271 2.24 4.56 -25.48
C ASP A 271 1.49 4.77 -24.16
N MET A 272 0.77 3.74 -23.69
CA MET A 272 -0.04 3.80 -22.49
C MET A 272 0.61 3.12 -21.29
N GLU A 273 1.34 2.02 -21.47
CA GLU A 273 2.04 1.36 -20.35
C GLU A 273 3.06 2.32 -19.69
N LYS A 274 2.76 2.75 -18.45
CA LYS A 274 3.48 3.79 -17.71
C LYS A 274 3.53 3.40 -16.23
N ALA A 275 4.68 2.94 -15.76
CA ALA A 275 4.82 2.51 -14.37
C ALA A 275 5.99 3.16 -13.62
N ASP A 276 5.70 3.61 -12.40
CA ASP A 276 6.67 4.02 -11.40
C ASP A 276 6.93 2.86 -10.43
N LEU A 277 8.20 2.52 -10.26
CA LEU A 277 8.70 1.60 -9.24
C LEU A 277 9.67 2.38 -8.38
N CYS A 278 9.18 2.90 -7.24
CA CYS A 278 10.00 3.75 -6.39
C CYS A 278 10.02 3.33 -4.92
N ASN A 279 11.18 3.45 -4.27
CA ASN A 279 11.31 3.24 -2.82
C ASN A 279 10.86 1.86 -2.31
N ASN A 280 10.82 0.83 -3.16
CA ASN A 280 10.57 -0.53 -2.71
C ASN A 280 11.85 -1.12 -2.07
N VAL A 281 11.70 -2.01 -1.11
CA VAL A 281 12.78 -2.81 -0.53
C VAL A 281 12.70 -4.22 -1.09
N ILE A 282 13.78 -4.68 -1.70
CA ILE A 282 13.89 -6.03 -2.27
C ILE A 282 14.94 -6.78 -1.48
N TYR A 283 14.53 -7.89 -0.85
CA TYR A 283 15.36 -8.68 0.06
C TYR A 283 15.38 -10.16 -0.31
N ASN A 284 16.59 -10.74 -0.32
CA ASN A 284 16.82 -12.17 -0.43
C ASN A 284 16.07 -12.86 -1.59
N TRP A 285 16.36 -12.42 -2.81
CA TRP A 285 15.75 -12.97 -4.04
C TRP A 285 16.76 -13.83 -4.82
N THR A 286 16.31 -14.55 -5.85
CA THR A 286 17.24 -15.17 -6.82
C THR A 286 17.23 -14.45 -8.17
N GLY A 287 18.37 -14.47 -8.87
CA GLY A 287 18.45 -13.97 -10.24
C GLY A 287 18.42 -12.45 -10.34
N GLU A 288 17.46 -11.94 -11.11
CA GLU A 288 17.34 -10.51 -11.45
C GLU A 288 16.54 -9.77 -10.37
N GLY A 289 16.87 -8.50 -10.10
CA GLY A 289 16.03 -7.64 -9.25
C GLY A 289 14.63 -7.50 -9.86
N ALA A 290 14.55 -6.96 -11.07
CA ALA A 290 13.34 -6.95 -11.89
C ALA A 290 13.66 -7.19 -13.37
N TYR A 291 12.67 -7.51 -14.18
CA TYR A 291 12.90 -7.78 -15.61
C TYR A 291 11.65 -7.61 -16.48
N ALA A 292 11.83 -7.83 -17.79
CA ALA A 292 10.84 -7.73 -18.85
C ALA A 292 10.54 -6.29 -19.30
N GLY A 293 9.28 -5.82 -19.22
CA GLY A 293 8.90 -4.49 -19.70
C GLY A 293 8.90 -4.38 -21.23
N GLU A 294 8.28 -5.36 -21.90
CA GLU A 294 8.14 -5.37 -23.36
C GLU A 294 7.18 -4.25 -23.81
N GLY A 295 7.73 -3.06 -24.10
CA GLY A 295 6.99 -1.84 -24.46
C GLY A 295 6.51 -1.07 -23.22
N GLY A 296 6.41 0.26 -23.31
CA GLY A 296 6.05 1.13 -22.19
C GLY A 296 7.15 2.08 -21.72
N SER A 297 6.82 2.90 -20.71
CA SER A 297 7.71 3.87 -20.06
C SER A 297 7.81 3.59 -18.57
N TYR A 298 9.02 3.42 -18.06
CA TYR A 298 9.27 2.94 -16.70
C TYR A 298 10.24 3.85 -15.96
N ASN A 299 9.87 4.26 -14.75
CA ASN A 299 10.77 4.90 -13.82
C ASN A 299 11.11 3.91 -12.69
N ILE A 300 12.38 3.53 -12.55
CA ILE A 300 12.88 2.64 -11.50
C ILE A 300 13.80 3.46 -10.60
N MET A 301 13.28 3.89 -9.45
CA MET A 301 13.88 4.99 -8.68
C MET A 301 14.03 4.66 -7.21
N ASN A 302 15.21 4.90 -6.65
CA ASN A 302 15.40 4.88 -5.20
C ASN A 302 14.93 3.59 -4.50
N ASN A 303 14.92 2.45 -5.20
CA ASN A 303 14.64 1.16 -4.58
C ASN A 303 15.88 0.68 -3.82
N TYR A 304 15.66 0.00 -2.70
CA TYR A 304 16.70 -0.57 -1.86
C TYR A 304 16.80 -2.06 -2.08
N TYR A 305 17.93 -2.53 -2.57
CA TYR A 305 18.22 -3.91 -2.82
C TYR A 305 19.16 -4.43 -1.73
N LYS A 306 18.69 -5.36 -0.90
CA LYS A 306 19.50 -6.00 0.13
C LYS A 306 19.75 -7.46 -0.24
N PRO A 307 20.94 -7.79 -0.78
CA PRO A 307 21.31 -9.17 -1.02
C PRO A 307 21.21 -9.98 0.27
N GLY A 308 20.43 -11.06 0.23
CA GLY A 308 20.29 -11.97 1.34
C GLY A 308 21.15 -13.24 1.17
N PRO A 309 20.98 -14.23 2.06
CA PRO A 309 21.71 -15.49 2.01
C PRO A 309 21.57 -16.28 0.70
N VAL A 310 20.44 -16.15 -0.01
CA VAL A 310 20.26 -16.68 -1.37
C VAL A 310 21.22 -16.00 -2.36
N ASN A 311 21.28 -14.66 -2.34
CA ASN A 311 22.11 -13.88 -3.27
C ASN A 311 23.61 -14.12 -3.05
N ALA A 312 24.02 -14.38 -1.81
CA ALA A 312 25.43 -14.55 -1.46
C ALA A 312 26.12 -15.67 -2.25
N VAL A 313 25.38 -16.73 -2.58
CA VAL A 313 25.85 -17.87 -3.37
C VAL A 313 25.40 -17.83 -4.84
N ALA A 314 24.61 -16.82 -5.23
CA ALA A 314 24.05 -16.70 -6.56
C ALA A 314 25.04 -16.07 -7.54
N LYS A 315 24.95 -16.50 -8.81
CA LYS A 315 25.73 -15.91 -9.90
C LYS A 315 25.32 -14.45 -10.16
N VAL A 316 24.02 -14.17 -10.15
CA VAL A 316 23.48 -12.81 -10.30
C VAL A 316 23.00 -12.34 -8.92
N HIS A 317 23.50 -11.18 -8.51
CA HIS A 317 23.34 -10.66 -7.15
C HIS A 317 23.22 -9.13 -7.07
N CYS A 318 23.45 -8.42 -8.18
CA CYS A 318 23.35 -6.95 -8.26
C CYS A 318 22.77 -6.44 -9.59
N ARG A 319 21.76 -7.14 -10.12
CA ARG A 319 20.95 -6.65 -11.25
C ARG A 319 19.77 -5.84 -10.72
N ILE A 320 19.64 -4.58 -11.14
CA ILE A 320 18.43 -3.78 -10.95
C ILE A 320 17.36 -4.25 -11.94
N PHE A 321 17.70 -4.27 -13.23
CA PHE A 321 16.73 -4.58 -14.27
C PHE A 321 17.32 -5.29 -15.51
N THR A 322 16.62 -6.33 -15.99
CA THR A 322 16.89 -6.95 -17.30
C THR A 322 15.73 -6.70 -18.27
N ALA A 323 15.92 -5.84 -19.27
CA ALA A 323 14.89 -5.49 -20.24
C ALA A 323 14.72 -6.55 -21.33
N TYR A 324 13.46 -6.87 -21.64
CA TYR A 324 13.10 -7.85 -22.68
C TYR A 324 12.48 -7.14 -23.87
N LEU A 325 12.66 -7.74 -25.05
CA LEU A 325 11.93 -7.40 -26.26
C LEU A 325 10.75 -8.36 -26.40
N ASP A 326 9.66 -7.86 -27.00
CA ASP A 326 8.52 -8.70 -27.33
C ASP A 326 8.93 -9.78 -28.35
N ASP A 327 8.47 -11.01 -28.14
CA ASP A 327 8.78 -12.14 -29.01
C ASP A 327 7.78 -12.30 -30.17
N GLY A 328 6.72 -11.48 -30.20
CA GLY A 328 5.67 -11.48 -31.21
C GLY A 328 4.63 -12.59 -31.02
N LYS A 329 4.61 -13.28 -29.86
CA LYS A 329 3.64 -14.37 -29.60
C LYS A 329 2.33 -13.89 -28.98
N ASN A 330 2.30 -12.68 -28.42
CA ASN A 330 1.07 -12.06 -27.88
C ASN A 330 0.47 -11.08 -28.91
N GLN A 331 -0.13 -9.99 -28.45
CA GLN A 331 -0.80 -9.01 -29.33
C GLN A 331 0.18 -7.99 -29.94
N GLN A 332 1.38 -7.88 -29.37
CA GLN A 332 2.37 -6.89 -29.73
C GLN A 332 3.38 -7.41 -30.75
N ALA A 333 3.88 -6.51 -31.60
CA ALA A 333 4.85 -6.86 -32.63
C ALA A 333 6.19 -7.28 -32.03
N LYS A 334 6.82 -8.30 -32.63
CA LYS A 334 8.16 -8.74 -32.25
C LYS A 334 9.15 -7.57 -32.29
N GLY A 335 9.97 -7.46 -31.26
CA GLY A 335 11.03 -6.46 -31.16
C GLY A 335 10.62 -5.15 -30.50
N VAL A 336 9.36 -4.99 -30.09
CA VAL A 336 8.94 -3.86 -29.23
C VAL A 336 9.61 -3.97 -27.86
N TYR A 337 10.09 -2.84 -27.34
CA TYR A 337 10.79 -2.76 -26.05
C TYR A 337 10.39 -1.49 -25.29
N GLY A 338 10.49 -1.53 -23.96
CA GLY A 338 10.21 -0.39 -23.11
C GLY A 338 11.35 0.64 -23.06
N LYS A 339 11.05 1.82 -22.52
CA LYS A 339 12.04 2.86 -22.19
C LYS A 339 12.14 3.02 -20.68
N PHE A 340 13.35 3.20 -20.18
CA PHE A 340 13.65 3.09 -18.75
C PHE A 340 14.47 4.28 -18.24
N TYR A 341 13.93 4.97 -17.24
CA TYR A 341 14.70 5.85 -16.37
C TYR A 341 15.10 5.07 -15.13
N VAL A 342 16.39 4.92 -14.87
CA VAL A 342 16.91 4.10 -13.76
C VAL A 342 17.91 4.93 -12.96
N ASN A 343 17.55 5.32 -11.73
CA ASN A 343 18.41 6.21 -10.94
C ASN A 343 18.16 6.09 -9.42
N GLY A 344 19.19 6.35 -8.62
CA GLY A 344 19.14 6.44 -7.16
C GLY A 344 18.84 5.13 -6.41
N ASN A 345 18.72 4.02 -7.12
CA ASN A 345 18.61 2.69 -6.52
C ASN A 345 19.94 2.31 -5.85
N TYR A 346 19.86 1.54 -4.79
CA TYR A 346 21.00 1.23 -3.94
C TYR A 346 21.04 -0.25 -3.56
N PHE A 347 22.20 -0.88 -3.71
CA PHE A 347 22.52 -2.19 -3.18
C PHE A 347 23.27 -2.09 -1.85
N GLU A 348 22.76 -2.77 -0.82
CA GLU A 348 23.48 -2.99 0.43
C GLU A 348 24.63 -3.99 0.22
N THR A 349 25.80 -3.69 0.76
CA THR A 349 26.90 -4.66 0.85
C THR A 349 26.87 -5.37 2.20
N HIS A 350 27.22 -6.66 2.24
CA HIS A 350 27.38 -7.40 3.50
C HIS A 350 28.60 -8.33 3.46
N GLU A 351 29.02 -8.80 4.64
CA GLU A 351 30.30 -9.49 4.82
C GLU A 351 30.41 -10.81 4.04
N LYS A 352 29.30 -11.55 3.90
CA LYS A 352 29.26 -12.87 3.25
C LYS A 352 29.40 -12.80 1.72
N LEU A 353 29.35 -11.61 1.11
CA LEU A 353 29.68 -11.43 -0.30
C LEU A 353 31.19 -11.53 -0.53
N SER A 354 31.60 -12.17 -1.61
CA SER A 354 32.98 -12.16 -2.09
C SER A 354 33.42 -10.74 -2.48
N ASN A 355 34.73 -10.49 -2.53
CA ASN A 355 35.27 -9.17 -2.91
C ASN A 355 34.87 -8.75 -4.33
N SER A 356 34.73 -9.70 -5.26
CA SER A 356 34.24 -9.41 -6.62
C SER A 356 32.78 -8.96 -6.59
N GLN A 357 31.92 -9.68 -5.86
CA GLN A 357 30.51 -9.29 -5.71
C GLN A 357 30.38 -7.90 -5.09
N LYS A 358 31.14 -7.60 -4.03
CA LYS A 358 31.18 -6.27 -3.41
C LYS A 358 31.58 -5.15 -4.40
N THR A 359 32.52 -5.46 -5.30
CA THR A 359 32.95 -4.51 -6.35
C THR A 359 31.83 -4.31 -7.39
N GLU A 360 31.15 -5.37 -7.80
CA GLU A 360 30.01 -5.31 -8.72
C GLU A 360 28.86 -4.46 -8.14
N LEU A 361 28.54 -4.64 -6.85
CA LEU A 361 27.59 -3.80 -6.12
C LEU A 361 28.01 -2.33 -6.12
N ALA A 362 29.27 -2.05 -5.78
CA ALA A 362 29.79 -0.69 -5.75
C ALA A 362 29.67 0.00 -7.12
N ASN A 363 29.93 -0.74 -8.21
CA ASN A 363 29.76 -0.24 -9.57
C ASN A 363 28.29 0.00 -9.91
N ALA A 364 27.38 -0.90 -9.54
CA ALA A 364 25.95 -0.73 -9.72
C ALA A 364 25.40 0.49 -8.95
N ASN A 365 25.93 0.74 -7.74
CA ASN A 365 25.59 1.91 -6.93
C ASN A 365 26.15 3.22 -7.51
N ALA A 366 27.34 3.19 -8.10
CA ALA A 366 27.94 4.35 -8.74
C ALA A 366 27.24 4.72 -10.06
N ASP A 367 26.77 3.72 -10.79
CA ASP A 367 26.03 3.89 -12.05
C ASP A 367 24.96 2.78 -12.18
N ASN A 368 23.72 3.16 -11.89
CA ASN A 368 22.54 2.30 -12.03
C ASN A 368 22.26 1.87 -13.49
N THR A 369 22.91 2.49 -14.48
CA THR A 369 22.80 2.15 -15.91
C THR A 369 23.95 1.29 -16.43
N SER A 370 24.92 0.96 -15.57
CA SER A 370 26.05 0.10 -15.89
C SER A 370 25.60 -1.30 -16.33
N SER A 371 26.46 -2.02 -17.06
CA SER A 371 26.16 -3.38 -17.55
C SER A 371 25.89 -4.41 -16.44
N THR A 372 26.32 -4.12 -15.21
CA THR A 372 26.03 -4.93 -14.02
C THR A 372 24.61 -4.67 -13.51
N ALA A 373 24.21 -3.41 -13.44
CA ALA A 373 22.92 -2.98 -12.91
C ALA A 373 21.78 -3.13 -13.91
N PHE A 374 22.02 -2.86 -15.21
CA PHE A 374 21.02 -2.89 -16.27
C PHE A 374 21.54 -3.63 -17.50
N CYS A 375 20.73 -4.54 -18.06
CA CYS A 375 21.05 -5.18 -19.34
C CYS A 375 19.81 -5.46 -20.18
N VAL A 376 20.05 -5.80 -21.44
CA VAL A 376 19.03 -6.31 -22.37
C VAL A 376 19.21 -7.80 -22.49
N LYS A 377 18.11 -8.56 -22.38
CA LYS A 377 18.12 -10.00 -22.55
C LYS A 377 18.80 -10.39 -23.87
N ASN A 378 19.68 -11.38 -23.81
CA ASN A 378 20.48 -11.88 -24.93
C ASN A 378 21.28 -10.81 -25.71
N ASN A 379 21.43 -9.59 -25.17
CA ASN A 379 22.02 -8.45 -25.86
C ASN A 379 21.36 -8.16 -27.23
N GLU A 380 20.03 -8.32 -27.32
CA GLU A 380 19.30 -8.18 -28.60
C GLU A 380 19.40 -6.77 -29.21
N VAL A 381 19.48 -5.73 -28.37
CA VAL A 381 19.69 -4.33 -28.75
C VAL A 381 20.58 -3.62 -27.72
N SER A 382 21.07 -2.43 -28.04
CA SER A 382 21.91 -1.66 -27.12
C SER A 382 21.10 -1.17 -25.92
N THR A 383 21.68 -1.20 -24.72
CA THR A 383 21.06 -0.57 -23.53
C THR A 383 20.82 0.92 -23.74
N LYS A 384 21.64 1.59 -24.56
CA LYS A 384 21.50 3.01 -24.91
C LYS A 384 20.21 3.32 -25.66
N ASP A 385 19.65 2.33 -26.36
CA ASP A 385 18.39 2.50 -27.09
C ASP A 385 17.19 2.45 -26.12
N LEU A 386 17.36 1.89 -24.92
CA LEU A 386 16.29 1.69 -23.94
C LEU A 386 16.33 2.71 -22.80
N LEU A 387 17.53 3.17 -22.44
CA LEU A 387 17.73 4.08 -21.32
C LEU A 387 17.44 5.53 -21.69
N VAL A 388 16.77 6.25 -20.79
CA VAL A 388 16.53 7.70 -20.91
C VAL A 388 17.16 8.44 -19.73
N SER A 389 17.56 9.69 -19.96
CA SER A 389 18.24 10.51 -18.95
C SER A 389 17.30 11.28 -18.01
N LEU A 390 16.03 11.40 -18.38
CA LEU A 390 15.01 12.11 -17.60
C LEU A 390 13.89 11.15 -17.23
N ARG A 391 13.40 11.31 -15.99
CA ARG A 391 12.21 10.63 -15.49
C ARG A 391 11.01 10.95 -16.39
N PHE A 392 10.19 9.94 -16.70
CA PHE A 392 8.91 10.14 -17.37
C PHE A 392 7.94 10.88 -16.44
N PRO A 393 7.20 11.89 -16.91
CA PRO A 393 6.21 12.61 -16.12
C PRO A 393 4.92 11.78 -15.98
N ILE A 394 4.98 10.70 -15.18
CA ILE A 394 3.85 9.81 -14.91
C ILE A 394 2.92 10.44 -13.87
N LEU A 395 3.48 11.02 -12.81
CA LEU A 395 2.75 11.77 -11.79
C LEU A 395 3.15 13.26 -11.82
N ASP A 396 2.26 14.10 -11.29
CA ASP A 396 2.53 15.52 -11.09
C ASP A 396 3.30 15.79 -9.78
N ASP A 397 3.21 14.88 -8.80
CA ASP A 397 3.81 15.03 -7.48
C ASP A 397 4.59 13.76 -7.08
N TYR A 398 5.83 13.98 -6.64
CA TYR A 398 6.75 12.96 -6.12
C TYR A 398 7.31 13.36 -4.74
N SER A 399 6.63 14.23 -4.01
CA SER A 399 7.03 14.69 -2.67
C SER A 399 7.18 13.52 -1.67
N PHE A 400 6.47 12.43 -1.88
CA PHE A 400 6.56 11.20 -1.10
C PHE A 400 7.85 10.38 -1.35
N VAL A 401 8.61 10.68 -2.40
CA VAL A 401 9.81 9.90 -2.76
C VAL A 401 10.95 10.20 -1.80
N GLN A 402 11.51 9.14 -1.23
CA GLN A 402 12.63 9.20 -0.29
C GLN A 402 13.95 8.79 -0.99
N SER A 403 15.08 8.96 -0.31
CA SER A 403 16.31 8.23 -0.68
C SER A 403 16.07 6.72 -0.51
N ALA A 404 16.84 5.86 -1.19
CA ALA A 404 16.69 4.41 -1.02
C ALA A 404 16.93 3.97 0.44
N GLN A 405 17.89 4.60 1.11
CA GLN A 405 18.25 4.30 2.50
C GLN A 405 17.15 4.73 3.48
N ASP A 406 16.53 5.89 3.30
CA ASP A 406 15.42 6.34 4.14
C ASP A 406 14.18 5.49 3.87
N ALA A 407 13.92 5.18 2.60
CA ALA A 407 12.85 4.25 2.21
C ALA A 407 13.01 2.89 2.88
N TYR A 408 14.23 2.37 2.97
CA TYR A 408 14.51 1.12 3.69
C TYR A 408 14.03 1.18 5.15
N GLN A 409 14.37 2.25 5.87
CA GLN A 409 13.93 2.41 7.27
C GLN A 409 12.40 2.54 7.36
N SER A 410 11.81 3.38 6.50
CA SER A 410 10.36 3.61 6.45
C SER A 410 9.60 2.31 6.15
N VAL A 411 10.03 1.53 5.16
CA VAL A 411 9.38 0.28 4.76
C VAL A 411 9.44 -0.75 5.89
N LEU A 412 10.59 -0.92 6.54
CA LEU A 412 10.70 -1.83 7.69
C LEU A 412 9.79 -1.41 8.85
N LEU A 413 9.54 -0.10 9.04
CA LEU A 413 8.67 0.39 10.10
C LEU A 413 7.18 0.27 9.74
N TYR A 414 6.80 0.65 8.52
CA TYR A 414 5.40 0.91 8.18
C TYR A 414 4.76 -0.15 7.28
N ALA A 415 5.50 -0.91 6.48
CA ALA A 415 4.87 -1.80 5.49
C ALA A 415 4.12 -3.00 6.08
N GLY A 416 3.18 -3.55 5.29
CA GLY A 416 2.30 -4.66 5.62
C GLY A 416 1.09 -4.20 6.43
N ALA A 417 0.33 -5.13 6.99
CA ALA A 417 -0.72 -4.81 7.96
C ALA A 417 -0.08 -4.40 9.31
N SER A 418 0.55 -3.22 9.31
CA SER A 418 1.49 -2.76 10.33
C SER A 418 0.84 -2.28 11.60
N ASN A 419 -0.45 -1.90 11.53
CA ASN A 419 -1.29 -1.63 12.69
C ASN A 419 -1.29 -2.80 13.68
N LEU A 420 -1.21 -4.04 13.18
CA LEU A 420 -1.29 -5.26 13.98
C LEU A 420 -0.39 -6.37 13.42
N ARG A 421 0.90 -6.12 13.14
CA ARG A 421 1.78 -7.15 12.54
C ARG A 421 1.70 -8.50 13.28
N ASP A 422 1.44 -9.55 12.51
CA ASP A 422 1.51 -10.93 12.97
C ASP A 422 2.98 -11.39 13.14
N LYS A 423 3.20 -12.61 13.62
CA LYS A 423 4.55 -13.18 13.77
C LYS A 423 5.29 -13.27 12.45
N ILE A 424 4.59 -13.49 11.34
CA ILE A 424 5.19 -13.70 10.02
C ILE A 424 5.75 -12.37 9.51
N ASP A 425 4.95 -11.31 9.45
CA ASP A 425 5.39 -9.97 9.03
C ASP A 425 6.51 -9.45 9.96
N LYS A 426 6.40 -9.69 11.27
CA LYS A 426 7.47 -9.38 12.23
C LYS A 426 8.77 -10.12 11.91
N ARG A 427 8.69 -11.42 11.59
CA ARG A 427 9.86 -12.22 11.19
C ARG A 427 10.44 -11.71 9.89
N ILE A 428 9.64 -11.49 8.85
CA ILE A 428 10.10 -11.01 7.54
C ILE A 428 10.82 -9.67 7.65
N VAL A 429 10.27 -8.73 8.42
CA VAL A 429 10.92 -7.43 8.69
C VAL A 429 12.23 -7.62 9.44
N LYS A 430 12.25 -8.46 10.48
CA LYS A 430 13.46 -8.75 11.25
C LYS A 430 14.55 -9.41 10.39
N GLU A 431 14.20 -10.41 9.59
CA GLU A 431 15.10 -11.10 8.67
C GLU A 431 15.68 -10.13 7.63
N THR A 432 14.84 -9.24 7.10
CA THR A 432 15.27 -8.17 6.20
C THR A 432 16.21 -7.18 6.90
N GLN A 433 15.95 -6.85 8.17
CA GLN A 433 16.81 -5.96 8.95
C GLN A 433 18.19 -6.59 9.18
N GLU A 434 18.20 -7.85 9.62
CA GLU A 434 19.40 -8.58 10.04
C GLU A 434 20.17 -9.21 8.86
N GLY A 435 19.58 -9.31 7.67
CA GLY A 435 20.18 -10.02 6.53
C GLY A 435 20.24 -11.54 6.76
N THR A 436 19.23 -12.09 7.44
CA THR A 436 19.14 -13.50 7.84
C THR A 436 17.92 -14.21 7.23
N PHE A 437 17.80 -15.51 7.51
CA PHE A 437 16.59 -16.29 7.29
C PHE A 437 16.41 -17.27 8.46
N THR A 438 15.18 -17.67 8.75
CA THR A 438 14.86 -18.63 9.81
C THR A 438 14.55 -20.01 9.24
N TYR A 439 13.78 -20.05 8.15
CA TYR A 439 13.21 -21.29 7.63
C TYR A 439 13.82 -21.73 6.29
N THR A 440 13.66 -23.01 5.98
CA THR A 440 14.14 -23.67 4.76
C THR A 440 13.00 -24.52 4.24
N GLY A 441 12.87 -24.61 2.92
CA GLY A 441 11.82 -25.38 2.28
C GLY A 441 11.97 -26.88 2.48
N SER A 442 10.86 -27.59 2.68
CA SER A 442 10.84 -29.04 2.86
C SER A 442 11.04 -29.84 1.56
N ASN A 443 11.00 -29.18 0.41
CA ASN A 443 11.09 -29.77 -0.93
C ASN A 443 12.20 -29.13 -1.78
N GLY A 444 13.33 -28.78 -1.15
CA GLY A 444 14.54 -28.31 -1.82
C GLY A 444 14.70 -26.79 -1.87
N GLY A 445 13.70 -26.02 -1.44
CA GLY A 445 13.85 -24.60 -1.14
C GLY A 445 14.88 -24.40 -0.02
N THR A 446 15.75 -23.40 -0.14
CA THR A 446 16.81 -23.12 0.84
C THR A 446 16.99 -21.63 1.08
N ASN A 447 17.69 -21.26 2.16
CA ASN A 447 18.04 -19.87 2.47
C ASN A 447 16.82 -18.94 2.60
N GLY A 448 15.74 -19.40 3.23
CA GLY A 448 14.50 -18.65 3.37
C GLY A 448 13.52 -18.81 2.22
N LEU A 449 13.87 -19.54 1.15
CA LEU A 449 12.91 -19.97 0.14
C LEU A 449 12.17 -21.20 0.65
N ILE A 450 10.89 -21.05 0.94
CA ILE A 450 10.02 -22.11 1.47
C ILE A 450 9.23 -22.77 0.34
N ASP A 451 8.73 -23.99 0.56
CA ASP A 451 8.02 -24.78 -0.45
C ASP A 451 6.54 -25.00 -0.10
N THR A 452 6.18 -24.85 1.17
CA THR A 452 4.81 -24.86 1.66
C THR A 452 4.69 -23.97 2.89
N GLN A 453 3.51 -23.44 3.17
CA GLN A 453 3.24 -22.73 4.42
C GLN A 453 3.50 -23.58 5.69
N ALA A 454 3.54 -24.91 5.56
CA ALA A 454 3.87 -25.80 6.67
C ALA A 454 5.36 -25.78 7.06
N ASP A 455 6.21 -25.18 6.22
CA ASP A 455 7.63 -24.96 6.54
C ASP A 455 7.83 -23.84 7.58
N VAL A 456 6.79 -23.03 7.81
CA VAL A 456 6.82 -21.81 8.63
C VAL A 456 5.68 -21.81 9.66
N GLU A 457 5.37 -20.65 10.26
CA GLU A 457 4.42 -20.53 11.38
C GLU A 457 2.97 -20.95 11.05
N GLY A 458 2.61 -20.97 9.76
CA GLY A 458 1.24 -21.21 9.30
C GLY A 458 0.24 -20.19 9.88
N TRP A 459 -1.03 -20.58 9.99
CA TRP A 459 -2.11 -19.67 10.43
C TRP A 459 -2.49 -19.79 11.90
N SER A 460 -1.69 -20.47 12.72
CA SER A 460 -2.07 -20.83 14.09
C SER A 460 -2.26 -19.63 15.04
N GLU A 461 -1.65 -18.48 14.74
CA GLU A 461 -1.76 -17.26 15.55
C GLU A 461 -3.10 -16.55 15.43
N TYR A 462 -3.85 -16.77 14.35
CA TYR A 462 -5.08 -16.01 14.08
C TYR A 462 -6.30 -16.56 14.83
N ALA A 463 -6.27 -16.50 16.16
CA ALA A 463 -7.42 -16.82 16.99
C ALA A 463 -8.61 -15.92 16.64
N SER A 464 -9.82 -16.50 16.60
CA SER A 464 -11.05 -15.74 16.36
C SER A 464 -11.31 -14.79 17.52
N THR A 465 -11.59 -13.53 17.20
CA THR A 465 -11.96 -12.50 18.17
C THR A 465 -13.16 -11.71 17.67
N THR A 466 -13.87 -11.08 18.60
CA THR A 466 -14.97 -10.17 18.33
C THR A 466 -14.68 -8.87 19.05
N THR A 467 -14.99 -7.73 18.44
CA THR A 467 -14.87 -6.43 19.07
C THR A 467 -15.81 -6.34 20.28
N THR A 468 -15.35 -5.63 21.31
CA THR A 468 -16.20 -5.26 22.46
C THR A 468 -16.83 -3.89 22.30
N GLN A 469 -16.42 -3.15 21.27
CA GLN A 469 -16.96 -1.83 20.97
C GLN A 469 -18.37 -1.98 20.38
N GLN A 470 -19.30 -1.19 20.90
CA GLN A 470 -20.66 -1.11 20.40
C GLN A 470 -20.73 -0.08 19.26
N ASP A 471 -21.55 -0.39 18.27
CA ASP A 471 -21.93 0.45 17.13
C ASP A 471 -23.46 0.29 17.01
N SER A 472 -24.19 1.21 17.61
CA SER A 472 -25.62 1.10 17.88
C SER A 472 -26.47 1.35 16.63
N ASP A 473 -26.03 2.24 15.75
CA ASP A 473 -26.74 2.60 14.52
C ASP A 473 -26.18 1.95 13.24
N LYS A 474 -25.06 1.23 13.35
CA LYS A 474 -24.43 0.39 12.32
C LYS A 474 -23.82 1.20 11.18
N ASP A 475 -23.31 2.38 11.47
CA ASP A 475 -22.57 3.21 10.52
C ASP A 475 -21.06 2.86 10.45
N GLY A 476 -20.61 1.90 11.26
CA GLY A 476 -19.23 1.44 11.30
C GLY A 476 -18.31 2.25 12.21
N ILE A 477 -18.83 3.22 12.94
CA ILE A 477 -18.14 4.01 13.95
C ILE A 477 -18.59 3.54 15.35
N PRO A 478 -17.67 3.32 16.29
CA PRO A 478 -18.04 2.98 17.67
C PRO A 478 -18.73 4.12 18.42
N ASP A 479 -19.77 3.81 19.20
CA ASP A 479 -20.54 4.78 20.01
C ASP A 479 -19.63 5.67 20.90
N GLU A 480 -18.59 5.07 21.48
CA GLU A 480 -17.62 5.78 22.32
C GLU A 480 -16.81 6.80 21.53
N TRP A 481 -16.42 6.46 20.28
CA TRP A 481 -15.68 7.36 19.41
C TRP A 481 -16.57 8.49 18.90
N GLU A 482 -17.81 8.17 18.51
CA GLU A 482 -18.80 9.16 18.08
C GLU A 482 -19.06 10.20 19.16
N THR A 483 -19.38 9.75 20.38
CA THR A 483 -19.62 10.64 21.52
C THR A 483 -18.41 11.52 21.81
N ALA A 484 -17.20 10.95 21.74
CA ALA A 484 -15.95 11.71 21.97
C ALA A 484 -15.67 12.76 20.88
N ASN A 485 -16.26 12.63 19.69
CA ASN A 485 -16.09 13.54 18.56
C ASN A 485 -17.35 14.37 18.26
N GLY A 486 -18.38 14.33 19.11
CA GLY A 486 -19.59 15.13 18.96
C GLY A 486 -20.58 14.62 17.90
N LEU A 487 -20.51 13.34 17.53
CA LEU A 487 -21.49 12.65 16.69
C LEU A 487 -22.58 12.00 17.55
N ASN A 488 -23.66 11.53 16.92
CA ASN A 488 -24.79 10.91 17.63
C ASN A 488 -24.81 9.39 17.37
N PRO A 489 -24.48 8.55 18.38
CA PRO A 489 -24.44 7.09 18.24
C PRO A 489 -25.73 6.36 17.86
N ASN A 490 -26.83 7.09 17.68
CA ASN A 490 -28.12 6.54 17.30
C ASN A 490 -28.58 7.06 15.93
N ASN A 491 -27.69 7.70 15.16
CA ASN A 491 -27.98 8.34 13.89
C ASN A 491 -27.00 7.93 12.79
N GLY A 492 -27.17 6.73 12.23
CA GLY A 492 -26.22 6.20 11.25
C GLY A 492 -26.18 6.91 9.88
N SER A 493 -26.84 8.06 9.76
CA SER A 493 -26.68 8.96 8.61
C SER A 493 -25.52 9.94 8.78
N ASP A 494 -25.06 10.23 10.01
CA ASP A 494 -23.99 11.19 10.23
C ASP A 494 -22.59 10.65 9.91
N GLY A 495 -22.36 9.33 9.95
CA GLY A 495 -21.14 8.70 9.44
C GLY A 495 -20.79 9.06 7.99
N ASN A 496 -21.81 9.35 7.17
CA ASN A 496 -21.65 9.77 5.77
C ASN A 496 -21.56 11.29 5.56
N LYS A 497 -21.77 12.09 6.60
CA LYS A 497 -21.67 13.54 6.49
C LYS A 497 -20.21 14.01 6.61
N TYR A 498 -20.01 15.29 6.32
CA TYR A 498 -18.72 15.98 6.30
C TYR A 498 -18.73 17.06 7.38
N ASN A 499 -18.68 16.65 8.65
CA ASN A 499 -18.80 17.59 9.78
C ASN A 499 -17.52 17.65 10.62
N LEU A 500 -16.76 16.54 10.63
CA LEU A 500 -15.43 16.48 11.21
C LEU A 500 -14.32 16.88 10.22
N SER A 501 -14.60 16.85 8.92
CA SER A 501 -13.65 17.20 7.86
C SER A 501 -14.35 17.74 6.63
N LYS A 502 -13.69 18.66 5.93
CA LYS A 502 -14.11 19.17 4.61
C LYS A 502 -13.85 18.17 3.46
N GLU A 503 -13.00 17.17 3.71
CA GLU A 503 -12.44 16.29 2.67
C GLU A 503 -12.95 14.85 2.78
N TYR A 504 -13.22 14.41 4.00
CA TYR A 504 -13.53 13.02 4.34
C TYR A 504 -14.86 12.93 5.08
N THR A 505 -15.61 11.85 4.85
CA THR A 505 -16.79 11.56 5.67
C THR A 505 -16.39 11.29 7.12
N ASN A 506 -17.31 11.42 8.07
CA ASN A 506 -17.05 11.13 9.47
C ASN A 506 -16.53 9.69 9.68
N LEU A 507 -17.07 8.71 8.94
CA LEU A 507 -16.53 7.34 8.91
C LEU A 507 -15.08 7.30 8.43
N GLU A 508 -14.73 7.99 7.34
CA GLU A 508 -13.34 8.04 6.86
C GLU A 508 -12.40 8.71 7.88
N VAL A 509 -12.87 9.75 8.59
CA VAL A 509 -12.11 10.38 9.68
C VAL A 509 -11.82 9.37 10.79
N TYR A 510 -12.83 8.59 11.22
CA TYR A 510 -12.64 7.49 12.17
C TYR A 510 -11.62 6.47 11.65
N LEU A 511 -11.83 5.95 10.44
CA LEU A 511 -10.96 4.95 9.81
C LEU A 511 -9.50 5.40 9.72
N ASN A 512 -9.26 6.68 9.45
CA ASN A 512 -7.93 7.26 9.37
C ASN A 512 -7.30 7.50 10.75
N SER A 513 -8.12 7.83 11.77
CA SER A 513 -7.64 8.01 13.14
C SER A 513 -7.02 6.74 13.74
N LEU A 514 -7.47 5.56 13.30
CA LEU A 514 -6.94 4.26 13.74
C LEU A 514 -5.49 3.99 13.32
N VAL A 515 -4.98 4.69 12.31
CA VAL A 515 -3.72 4.34 11.60
C VAL A 515 -2.87 5.56 11.22
N ASN A 516 -3.16 6.74 11.77
CA ASN A 516 -2.50 8.00 11.39
C ASN A 516 -0.98 8.03 11.65
N SER A 517 -0.46 7.15 12.51
CA SER A 517 0.96 7.03 12.85
C SER A 517 1.73 6.08 11.94
N LEU A 518 1.07 5.45 10.96
CA LEU A 518 1.64 4.40 10.11
C LEU A 518 2.15 4.93 8.76
N TYR A 519 2.47 6.22 8.71
CA TYR A 519 3.14 6.85 7.58
C TYR A 519 4.32 7.68 8.09
N PRO A 520 5.39 7.85 7.29
CA PRO A 520 6.41 8.84 7.58
C PRO A 520 5.74 10.21 7.73
N THR A 521 6.06 10.93 8.81
CA THR A 521 5.69 12.34 8.89
C THR A 521 6.60 13.09 7.94
N ASN A 522 6.00 13.86 7.02
CA ASN A 522 6.76 14.82 6.23
C ASN A 522 7.31 15.85 7.23
N ASN A 523 8.64 15.87 7.43
CA ASN A 523 9.31 16.88 8.23
C ASN A 523 9.10 18.29 7.68
#